data_AF-A3ZNZ0-F1
#
_entry.id   AF-A3ZNZ0-F1
#
_cell.length_a   1.000
_cell.length_b   1.000
_cell.length_c   1.000
_cell.angle_alpha   90.00
_cell.angle_beta   90.00
_cell.angle_gamma   90.00
#
_symmetry.space_group_name_H-M   'P 1'
#
loop_
_entity.id
_entity.type
_entity.pdbx_description
1 polymer ?
#
loop_
_entity_poly.entity_id
_entity_poly.type
_entity_poly.pdbx_seq_one_letter_code
_entity_poly.pdbx_strand_id
1 'polypeptide(L)'
;MDVTTTVDLTREAMMVALWIAAPALVTGMLVGLAIGLLQALTQIQDQTVAFVPKFLAMAAAMLFALPWVLQRLMVYTETLVTHIPDRLMGG
;
A
#
# COMPACT_ATOMS: atom_id res chain seq x y z
N MET A 1 -11.30 -18.92 19.77
CA MET A 1 -10.95 -17.67 19.06
C MET A 1 -12.03 -16.66 19.36
N ASP A 2 -11.80 -15.77 20.30
CA ASP A 2 -12.76 -14.73 20.64
C ASP A 2 -12.89 -13.71 19.51
N VAL A 3 -14.10 -13.14 19.37
CA VAL A 3 -14.42 -12.18 18.31
C VAL A 3 -13.50 -10.96 18.38
N THR A 4 -13.10 -10.55 19.58
CA THR A 4 -12.15 -9.45 19.82
C THR A 4 -10.80 -9.70 19.19
N THR A 5 -10.22 -10.89 19.39
CA THR A 5 -8.93 -11.29 18.82
C THR A 5 -8.93 -11.29 17.30
N THR A 6 -10.03 -11.74 16.68
CA THR A 6 -10.19 -11.72 15.21
C THR A 6 -10.28 -10.29 14.68
N VAL A 7 -11.00 -9.41 15.38
CA VAL A 7 -11.12 -7.99 15.02
C VAL A 7 -9.77 -7.28 15.11
N ASP A 8 -9.00 -7.52 16.18
CA ASP A 8 -7.68 -6.91 16.37
C ASP A 8 -6.67 -7.36 15.31
N LEU A 9 -6.64 -8.66 14.96
CA LEU A 9 -5.82 -9.18 13.87
C LEU A 9 -6.18 -8.53 12.53
N THR A 10 -7.48 -8.41 12.25
CA THR A 10 -7.97 -7.79 11.01
C THR A 10 -7.57 -6.32 10.95
N ARG A 11 -7.67 -5.59 12.07
CA ARG A 11 -7.26 -4.19 12.18
C ARG A 11 -5.78 -4.02 11.90
N GLU A 12 -4.94 -4.88 12.46
CA GLU A 12 -3.49 -4.84 12.26
C GLU A 12 -3.13 -5.14 10.79
N ALA A 13 -3.74 -6.17 10.20
CA ALA A 13 -3.58 -6.50 8.78
C ALA A 13 -3.94 -5.32 7.87
N MET A 14 -5.07 -4.66 8.13
CA MET A 14 -5.49 -3.47 7.38
C MET A 14 -4.50 -2.31 7.53
N MET A 15 -3.96 -2.11 8.74
CA MET A 15 -2.97 -1.06 8.98
C MET A 15 -1.67 -1.31 8.19
N VAL A 16 -1.19 -2.56 8.17
CA VAL A 16 -0.01 -2.95 7.38
C VAL A 16 -0.28 -2.78 5.89
N ALA A 17 -1.45 -3.19 5.41
CA ALA A 17 -1.85 -3.00 4.02
C ALA A 17 -1.88 -1.52 3.62
N LEU A 18 -2.39 -0.65 4.49
CA LEU A 18 -2.41 0.80 4.28
C LEU A 18 -1.00 1.38 4.17
N TRP A 19 -0.08 0.97 5.06
CA TRP A 19 1.32 1.38 4.99
C TRP A 19 1.99 0.95 3.69
N ILE A 20 1.75 -0.29 3.25
CA ILE A 20 2.30 -0.82 2.00
C ILE A 20 1.76 -0.04 0.79
N ALA A 21 0.48 0.34 0.81
CA ALA A 21 -0.15 1.11 -0.27
C ALA A 21 0.24 2.60 -0.27
N ALA A 22 0.62 3.17 0.87
CA ALA A 22 0.93 4.59 1.03
C ALA A 22 1.90 5.17 -0.03
N PRO A 23 3.09 4.58 -0.31
CA PRO A 23 4.02 5.13 -1.29
C PRO A 23 3.44 5.16 -2.72
N ALA A 24 2.69 4.13 -3.11
CA ALA A 24 2.01 4.08 -4.41
C ALA A 24 0.88 5.11 -4.48
N LEU A 25 0.10 5.27 -3.41
CA LEU A 25 -1.01 6.23 -3.33
C LEU A 25 -0.52 7.68 -3.41
N VAL A 26 0.49 8.05 -2.61
CA VAL A 26 1.07 9.41 -2.60
C VAL A 26 1.64 9.74 -3.98
N THR A 27 2.38 8.81 -4.58
CA THR A 27 2.95 9.01 -5.92
C THR A 27 1.86 9.14 -6.98
N GLY A 28 0.86 8.24 -6.96
CA GLY A 28 -0.24 8.27 -7.90
C GLY A 28 -1.09 9.53 -7.79
N MET A 29 -1.23 10.09 -6.59
CA MET A 29 -1.93 11.35 -6.35
C MET A 29 -1.14 12.54 -6.90
N LEU A 30 0.15 12.66 -6.58
CA LEU A 30 1.00 13.76 -7.06
C LEU A 30 1.13 13.77 -8.58
N VAL A 31 1.43 12.60 -9.15
CA VAL A 31 1.63 12.44 -10.60
C VAL A 31 0.30 12.56 -11.34
N GLY A 32 -0.78 11.99 -10.80
CA GLY A 32 -2.12 12.14 -11.35
C GLY A 32 -2.58 13.58 -11.39
N LEU A 33 -2.30 14.36 -10.34
CA LEU A 33 -2.60 15.78 -10.29
C LEU A 33 -1.78 16.56 -11.33
N ALA A 34 -0.47 16.32 -11.39
CA ALA A 34 0.42 17.00 -12.33
C ALA A 34 0.01 16.74 -13.79
N ILE A 35 -0.23 15.47 -14.14
CA ILE A 35 -0.65 15.08 -15.49
C ILE A 35 -2.05 15.62 -15.80
N GLY A 36 -2.99 15.55 -14.84
CA GLY A 36 -4.34 16.11 -15.03
C GLY A 36 -4.33 17.60 -15.31
N LEU A 37 -3.44 18.35 -14.66
CA LEU A 37 -3.24 19.78 -14.94
C LEU A 37 -2.67 19.99 -16.34
N LEU A 38 -1.66 19.21 -16.75
CA LEU A 38 -1.09 19.30 -18.10
C LEU A 38 -2.13 18.96 -19.17
N GLN A 39 -2.98 17.96 -18.95
CA GLN A 39 -4.08 17.61 -19.85
C GLN A 39 -5.11 18.75 -19.96
N ALA A 40 -5.45 19.39 -18.85
CA ALA A 40 -6.35 20.55 -18.85
C ALA A 40 -5.76 21.76 -19.59
N LEU A 41 -4.46 22.02 -19.42
CA LEU A 41 -3.76 23.14 -20.06
C LEU A 41 -3.55 22.95 -21.56
N THR A 42 -3.30 21.72 -22.02
CA THR A 42 -3.02 21.40 -23.43
C THR A 42 -4.26 21.00 -24.23
N GLN A 43 -5.42 20.86 -23.58
CA GLN A 43 -6.68 20.36 -24.15
C GLN A 43 -6.60 18.94 -24.75
N ILE A 44 -5.54 18.18 -24.46
CA ILE A 44 -5.40 16.79 -24.90
C ILE A 44 -6.13 15.88 -23.90
N GLN A 45 -7.33 15.42 -24.26
CA GLN A 45 -8.17 14.52 -23.45
C GLN A 45 -7.97 13.03 -23.80
N ASP A 46 -6.83 12.66 -24.38
CA ASP A 46 -6.51 11.26 -24.65
C ASP A 46 -6.13 10.55 -23.35
N GLN A 47 -6.98 9.61 -22.92
CA GLN A 47 -6.80 8.88 -21.66
C GLN A 47 -5.51 8.04 -21.65
N THR A 48 -5.03 7.61 -22.81
CA THR A 48 -3.82 6.78 -22.95
C THR A 48 -2.56 7.56 -22.58
N VAL A 49 -2.52 8.84 -22.93
CA VAL A 49 -1.38 9.75 -22.66
C VAL A 49 -1.22 10.03 -21.17
N ALA A 50 -2.32 10.12 -20.41
CA ALA A 50 -2.24 10.25 -18.96
C ALA A 50 -1.86 8.96 -18.25
N PHE A 51 -2.30 7.82 -18.80
CA PHE A 51 -2.19 6.55 -18.12
C PHE A 51 -0.74 6.06 -18.02
N VAL A 52 0.02 6.14 -19.12
CA VAL A 52 1.38 5.59 -19.19
C VAL A 52 2.36 6.26 -18.22
N PRO A 53 2.49 7.60 -18.18
CA PRO A 53 3.46 8.23 -17.27
C PRO A 53 3.06 8.05 -15.80
N LYS A 54 1.75 8.05 -15.49
CA LYS A 54 1.23 7.79 -14.16
C LYS A 54 1.57 6.37 -13.68
N PHE A 55 1.34 5.37 -14.53
CA PHE A 55 1.64 3.98 -14.21
C PHE A 55 3.14 3.76 -13.96
N LEU A 56 4.00 4.30 -14.84
CA LEU A 56 5.45 4.22 -14.70
C LEU A 56 5.94 4.85 -13.39
N ALA A 57 5.40 6.02 -13.02
CA ALA A 57 5.77 6.67 -11.77
C ALA A 57 5.34 5.87 -10.53
N MET A 58 4.13 5.31 -10.53
CA MET A 58 3.66 4.44 -9.45
C MET A 58 4.49 3.15 -9.35
N ALA A 59 4.86 2.54 -10.49
CA ALA A 59 5.72 1.37 -10.54
C ALA A 59 7.13 1.67 -10.01
N ALA A 60 7.72 2.80 -10.41
CA ALA A 60 9.02 3.25 -9.91
C ALA A 60 8.98 3.49 -8.40
N ALA A 61 7.94 4.17 -7.88
CA ALA A 61 7.79 4.39 -6.45
C ALA A 61 7.66 3.08 -5.65
N MET A 62 6.94 2.08 -6.19
CA MET A 62 6.86 0.74 -5.59
C MET A 62 8.23 0.03 -5.60
N LEU A 63 8.99 0.14 -6.69
CA LEU A 63 10.35 -0.40 -6.78
C LEU A 63 11.29 0.22 -5.74
N PHE A 64 11.22 1.54 -5.53
CA PHE A 64 12.00 2.22 -4.50
C PHE A 64 11.53 1.86 -3.08
N ALA A 65 10.22 1.73 -2.87
CA ALA A 65 9.65 1.34 -1.58
C ALA A 65 9.75 -0.17 -1.31
N LEU A 66 10.20 -0.98 -2.27
CA LEU A 66 10.22 -2.44 -2.20
C LEU A 66 10.96 -2.98 -0.95
N PRO A 67 12.19 -2.52 -0.61
CA PRO A 67 12.88 -3.01 0.58
C PRO A 67 12.11 -2.71 1.87
N TRP A 68 11.46 -1.54 1.92
CA TRP A 68 10.69 -1.10 3.08
C TRP A 68 9.38 -1.88 3.23
N VAL A 69 8.69 -2.16 2.12
CA VAL A 69 7.48 -3.01 2.09
C VAL A 69 7.82 -4.42 2.57
N LEU A 70 8.92 -4.99 2.09
CA LEU A 70 9.37 -6.32 2.50
C LEU A 70 9.72 -6.38 3.99
N GLN A 71 10.40 -5.35 4.52
CA GLN A 71 10.66 -5.25 5.97
C GLN A 71 9.37 -5.22 6.77
N ARG A 72 8.36 -4.45 6.35
CA ARG A 72 7.06 -4.37 7.03
C ARG A 72 6.32 -5.71 7.03
N LEU A 73 6.33 -6.41 5.91
CA LEU A 73 5.73 -7.73 5.79
C LEU A 73 6.44 -8.76 6.67
N MET A 74 7.77 -8.76 6.66
CA MET A 74 8.56 -9.66 7.52
C MET A 74 8.25 -9.45 9.00
N VAL A 75 8.27 -8.20 9.46
CA VAL A 75 7.93 -7.85 10.86
C VAL A 75 6.50 -8.29 11.20
N TYR A 76 5.54 -8.04 10.33
CA TYR A 76 4.15 -8.46 10.55
C TYR A 76 4.03 -9.98 10.62
N THR A 77 4.65 -10.72 9.70
CA THR A 77 4.65 -12.19 9.71
C THR A 77 5.34 -12.75 10.94
N GLU A 78 6.46 -12.17 11.37
CA GLU A 78 7.16 -12.57 12.59
C GLU A 78 6.30 -12.35 13.83
N THR A 79 5.69 -11.17 13.97
CA THR A 79 4.75 -10.88 15.06
C THR A 79 3.58 -11.85 15.04
N LEU A 80 2.98 -12.12 13.89
CA LEU A 80 1.89 -13.10 13.78
C LEU A 80 2.35 -14.50 14.25
N VAL A 81 3.44 -15.02 13.68
CA VAL A 81 3.90 -16.39 13.95
C VAL A 81 4.33 -16.58 15.41
N THR A 82 5.00 -15.58 16.00
CA THR A 82 5.44 -15.62 17.40
C THR A 82 4.28 -15.52 18.40
N HIS A 83 3.20 -14.82 18.05
CA HIS A 83 2.05 -14.66 18.92
C HIS A 83 0.97 -15.73 18.70
N ILE A 84 1.05 -16.57 17.64
CA ILE A 84 0.17 -17.73 17.44
C ILE A 84 0.16 -18.69 18.65
N PRO A 85 1.32 -19.13 19.21
CA PRO A 85 1.32 -20.02 20.37
C PRO A 85 0.60 -19.42 21.59
N ASP A 86 0.83 -18.15 21.91
CA ASP A 86 0.13 -17.47 23.01
C ASP A 86 -1.38 -17.38 22.78
N ARG A 87 -1.80 -17.18 21.52
CA ARG A 87 -3.22 -17.11 21.12
C ARG A 87 -3.92 -18.46 21.09
N LEU A 88 -3.17 -19.57 21.04
CA LEU A 88 -3.68 -20.94 21.04
C LEU A 88 -3.58 -21.62 22.41
N MET A 89 -2.59 -21.27 23.24
CA MET A 89 -2.36 -21.83 24.57
C MET A 89 -3.02 -21.01 25.69
N GLY A 90 -3.36 -19.74 25.45
CA GLY A 90 -4.05 -18.85 26.38
C GLY A 90 -5.58 -18.81 26.20
N GLY A 91 -6.22 -19.98 26.28
CA GLY A 91 -7.67 -20.13 26.48
C GLY A 91 -7.96 -20.67 27.88
#